data_AF-A0A9J6EKU6-F1
#
_entry.id   AF-A0A9J6EKU6-F1
#
_cell.length_a   1.000
_cell.length_b   1.000
_cell.length_c   1.000
_cell.angle_alpha   90.00
_cell.angle_beta   90.00
_cell.angle_gamma   90.00
#
_symmetry.space_group_name_H-M   'P 1'
#
loop_
_entity.id
_entity.type
_entity.pdbx_description
1 polymer ?
#
loop_
_entity_poly.entity_id
_entity_poly.type
_entity_poly.pdbx_seq_one_letter_code
_entity_poly.pdbx_strand_id
1 'polypeptide(L)'
;MTTNTEADVSEQIWLEFFQKKRTRWLLSSECIPWEVWNIRVNVITLPNEQERQRQRAQLGEQLAEKVIAVAASINRHQYLPRVPSEPDVELVFDTRFSDVQPYHFKARTAPYSFPKAEVF
;
A
#
# COMPACT_ATOMS: atom_id res chain seq x y z
N MET A 1 13.31 -37.56 11.36
CA MET A 1 12.96 -36.21 11.84
C MET A 1 12.90 -35.31 10.61
N THR A 2 11.72 -35.12 10.05
CA THR A 2 11.49 -34.23 8.91
C THR A 2 11.35 -32.80 9.43
N THR A 3 12.34 -31.94 9.18
CA THR A 3 12.19 -30.50 9.35
C THR A 3 11.23 -30.02 8.27
N ASN A 4 9.96 -29.82 8.62
CA ASN A 4 9.04 -29.04 7.80
C ASN A 4 9.62 -27.63 7.74
N THR A 5 10.32 -27.30 6.65
CA THR A 5 10.61 -25.93 6.29
C THR A 5 9.25 -25.31 5.93
N GLU A 6 8.62 -24.61 6.86
CA GLU A 6 7.51 -23.70 6.53
C GLU A 6 8.02 -22.79 5.40
N ALA A 7 7.39 -22.88 4.23
CA ALA A 7 7.79 -22.13 3.07
C ALA A 7 7.65 -20.63 3.35
N ASP A 8 8.67 -19.85 3.02
CA ASP A 8 8.61 -18.39 3.12
C ASP A 8 7.37 -17.87 2.39
N VAL A 9 6.50 -17.18 3.11
CA VAL A 9 5.23 -16.66 2.58
C VAL A 9 5.49 -15.26 2.05
N SER A 10 5.20 -15.03 0.77
CA SER A 10 5.25 -13.70 0.17
C SER A 10 3.84 -13.15 -0.01
N GLU A 11 3.59 -11.94 0.48
CA GLU A 11 2.32 -11.23 0.35
C GLU A 11 2.52 -9.86 -0.29
N GLN A 12 1.41 -9.29 -0.76
CA GLN A 12 1.35 -7.92 -1.24
C GLN A 12 0.27 -7.14 -0.51
N ILE A 13 0.63 -5.93 -0.10
CA ILE A 13 -0.29 -4.91 0.39
C ILE A 13 -0.46 -3.87 -0.72
N TRP A 14 -1.71 -3.63 -1.10
CA TRP A 14 -2.08 -2.57 -2.02
C TRP A 14 -2.74 -1.44 -1.23
N LEU A 15 -2.23 -0.23 -1.37
CA LEU A 15 -2.85 1.00 -0.88
C LEU A 15 -3.19 1.87 -2.09
N GLU A 16 -4.47 2.11 -2.29
CA GLU A 16 -4.98 2.90 -3.42
C GLU A 16 -5.67 4.14 -2.90
N PHE A 17 -5.22 5.31 -3.34
CA PHE A 17 -5.90 6.59 -3.13
C PHE A 17 -6.78 6.91 -4.34
N PHE A 18 -7.99 7.39 -4.09
CA PHE A 18 -8.99 7.63 -5.14
C PHE A 18 -9.81 8.90 -4.91
N GLN A 19 -10.49 9.35 -5.96
CA GLN A 19 -11.54 10.37 -5.89
C GLN A 19 -12.89 9.72 -6.23
N LYS A 20 -13.95 10.13 -5.52
CA LYS A 20 -15.32 9.74 -5.88
C LYS A 20 -15.81 10.66 -6.99
N LYS A 21 -16.36 10.09 -8.04
CA LYS A 21 -17.03 10.87 -9.10
C LYS A 21 -18.45 11.19 -8.67
N ARG A 22 -18.83 12.47 -8.83
CA ARG A 22 -20.19 12.92 -8.61
C ARG A 22 -21.10 12.40 -9.72
N THR A 23 -21.82 11.32 -9.44
CA THR A 23 -22.79 10.73 -10.38
C THR A 23 -24.15 11.43 -10.26
N ARG A 24 -24.80 11.77 -11.39
CA ARG A 24 -26.08 12.49 -11.40
C ARG A 24 -27.33 11.61 -11.33
N TRP A 25 -27.25 10.28 -11.39
CA TRP A 25 -28.43 9.41 -11.35
C TRP A 25 -28.08 7.90 -11.19
N LEU A 26 -28.95 7.14 -10.48
CA LEU A 26 -29.06 5.69 -10.14
C LEU A 26 -27.86 4.71 -10.20
N LEU A 27 -26.64 5.12 -10.55
CA LEU A 27 -25.44 4.29 -10.60
C LEU A 27 -24.63 4.47 -9.31
N SER A 28 -23.93 3.41 -8.90
CA SER A 28 -22.97 3.48 -7.78
C SER A 28 -21.92 4.56 -8.05
N SER A 29 -21.49 5.23 -6.98
CA SER A 29 -20.39 6.20 -7.05
C SER A 29 -19.13 5.53 -7.60
N GLU A 30 -18.59 6.05 -8.69
CA GLU A 30 -17.36 5.54 -9.30
C GLU A 30 -16.15 6.03 -8.49
N CYS A 31 -15.26 5.12 -8.11
CA CYS A 31 -13.99 5.44 -7.43
C CYS A 31 -12.85 5.43 -8.46
N ILE A 32 -12.25 6.60 -8.70
CA ILE A 32 -11.19 6.77 -9.69
C ILE A 32 -9.85 6.83 -8.95
N PRO A 33 -8.97 5.81 -9.09
CA PRO A 33 -7.65 5.84 -8.47
C PRO A 33 -6.77 6.92 -9.10
N TRP A 34 -6.03 7.63 -8.27
CA TRP A 34 -5.02 8.59 -8.72
C TRP A 34 -3.61 8.25 -8.23
N GLU A 35 -3.49 7.40 -7.21
CA GLU A 35 -2.20 6.88 -6.74
C GLU A 35 -2.37 5.46 -6.18
N VAL A 36 -1.41 4.59 -6.50
CA VAL A 36 -1.39 3.19 -6.05
C VAL A 36 -0.01 2.83 -5.55
N TRP A 37 0.07 2.40 -4.29
CA TRP A 37 1.25 1.84 -3.67
C TRP A 37 1.13 0.33 -3.56
N ASN A 38 2.12 -0.40 -4.06
CA ASN A 38 2.24 -1.85 -3.91
C ASN A 38 3.46 -2.16 -3.04
N ILE A 39 3.22 -2.77 -1.88
CA ILE A 39 4.24 -3.15 -0.92
C ILE A 39 4.31 -4.67 -0.89
N ARG A 40 5.47 -5.24 -1.23
CA ARG A 40 5.72 -6.67 -1.12
C ARG A 40 6.31 -6.97 0.25
N VAL A 41 5.77 -7.99 0.91
CA VAL A 41 6.18 -8.44 2.24
C VAL A 41 6.58 -9.90 2.13
N ASN A 42 7.79 -10.22 2.59
CA ASN A 42 8.26 -11.60 2.68
C ASN A 42 8.34 -11.96 4.16
N VAL A 43 7.60 -12.98 4.56
CA VAL A 43 7.64 -13.56 5.89
C VAL A 43 8.62 -14.72 5.86
N ILE A 44 9.67 -14.59 6.65
CA ILE A 44 10.72 -15.60 6.78
C ILE A 44 10.71 -16.23 8.17
N THR A 45 10.93 -17.53 8.24
CA THR A 45 11.07 -18.25 9.52
C THR A 45 12.54 -18.39 9.87
N LEU A 46 12.93 -17.90 11.05
CA LEU A 46 14.32 -17.94 11.51
C LEU A 46 14.55 -19.09 12.51
N PRO A 47 15.71 -19.76 12.45
CA PRO A 47 15.93 -21.00 13.20
C PRO A 47 16.20 -20.81 14.69
N ASN A 48 16.62 -19.61 15.12
CA ASN A 48 16.96 -19.32 16.51
C ASN A 48 16.99 -17.80 16.81
N GLU A 49 17.16 -17.47 18.10
CA GLU A 49 17.17 -16.08 18.59
C GLU A 49 18.39 -15.27 18.11
N GLN A 50 19.56 -15.90 17.97
CA GLN A 50 20.75 -15.23 17.49
C GLN A 50 20.55 -14.72 16.05
N GLU A 51 19.97 -15.55 15.18
CA GLU A 51 19.63 -15.16 13.82
C GLU A 51 18.53 -14.09 13.80
N ARG A 52 17.55 -14.17 14.71
CA ARG A 52 16.53 -13.13 14.87
C ARG A 52 17.13 -11.76 15.16
N GLN A 53 18.09 -11.67 16.08
CA GLN A 53 18.75 -10.40 16.41
C GLN A 53 19.58 -9.87 15.23
N ARG A 54 20.28 -10.75 14.50
CA ARG A 54 21.01 -10.38 13.28
C ARG A 54 20.08 -9.84 12.20
N GLN A 55 19.00 -10.57 11.90
CA GLN A 55 18.00 -10.17 10.92
C GLN A 55 17.32 -8.86 11.31
N ARG A 56 17.06 -8.63 12.60
CA ARG A 56 16.46 -7.38 13.10
C ARG A 56 17.33 -6.15 12.79
N ALA A 57 18.64 -6.24 12.98
CA ALA A 57 19.55 -5.15 12.66
C ALA A 57 19.56 -4.86 11.15
N GLN A 58 19.67 -5.90 10.33
CA GLN A 58 19.64 -5.78 8.87
C GLN A 58 18.31 -5.24 8.34
N LEU A 59 17.18 -5.68 8.90
CA LEU A 59 15.86 -5.20 8.53
C LEU A 59 15.68 -3.71 8.85
N GLY A 60 16.30 -3.22 9.93
CA GLY A 60 16.31 -1.80 10.28
C GLY A 60 16.92 -0.93 9.18
N GLU A 61 18.08 -1.35 8.64
CA GLU A 61 18.76 -0.67 7.54
C GLU A 61 17.91 -0.71 6.26
N GLN A 62 17.39 -1.89 5.89
CA GLN A 62 16.54 -2.05 4.71
C GLN A 62 15.26 -1.20 4.81
N LEU A 63 14.64 -1.13 5.99
CA LEU A 63 13.44 -0.33 6.20
C LEU A 63 13.75 1.16 6.06
N ALA A 64 14.89 1.62 6.58
CA ALA A 64 15.31 3.01 6.42
C ALA A 64 15.44 3.39 4.93
N GLU A 65 16.05 2.53 4.12
CA GLU A 65 16.11 2.74 2.66
C GLU A 65 14.72 2.81 2.02
N LYS A 66 13.77 1.95 2.44
CA LYS A 66 12.39 1.99 1.92
C LYS A 66 11.66 3.26 2.31
N VAL A 67 11.83 3.75 3.55
CA VAL A 67 11.26 5.02 4.00
C VAL A 67 11.80 6.19 3.16
N ILE A 68 13.10 6.21 2.90
CA ILE A 68 13.73 7.22 2.02
C ILE A 68 13.16 7.12 0.60
N ALA A 69 13.00 5.90 0.07
CA ALA A 69 12.43 5.69 -1.27
C ALA A 69 10.96 6.16 -1.37
N VAL A 70 10.15 5.96 -0.33
CA VAL A 70 8.78 6.48 -0.23
C VAL A 70 8.80 8.00 -0.23
N ALA A 71 9.59 8.62 0.66
CA ALA A 71 9.71 10.08 0.75
C ALA A 71 10.17 10.70 -0.58
N ALA A 72 11.16 10.09 -1.24
CA ALA A 72 11.63 10.53 -2.55
C ALA A 72 10.56 10.37 -3.65
N SER A 73 9.71 9.35 -3.56
CA SER A 73 8.63 9.10 -4.53
C SER A 73 7.47 10.09 -4.36
N ILE A 74 7.14 10.45 -3.12
CA ILE A 74 6.15 11.50 -2.78
C ILE A 74 6.64 12.86 -3.27
N ASN A 75 7.94 13.15 -3.15
CA ASN A 75 8.52 14.44 -3.55
C ASN A 75 8.63 14.62 -5.08
N ARG A 76 8.27 13.61 -5.89
CA ARG A 76 8.14 13.79 -7.34
C ARG A 76 6.87 14.60 -7.61
N HIS A 77 6.92 15.54 -8.56
CA HIS A 77 5.73 16.27 -9.03
C HIS A 77 4.76 15.32 -9.73
N GLN A 78 3.98 14.58 -8.95
CA GLN A 78 2.90 13.71 -9.42
C GLN A 78 1.56 14.46 -9.31
N TYR A 79 0.54 13.93 -9.97
CA TYR A 79 -0.81 14.48 -9.86
C TYR A 79 -1.28 14.43 -8.41
N LEU A 80 -1.85 15.54 -7.94
CA LEU A 80 -2.65 15.60 -6.72
C LEU A 80 -4.07 16.05 -7.07
N PRO A 81 -5.10 15.50 -6.40
CA PRO A 81 -6.45 16.02 -6.50
C PRO A 81 -6.47 17.52 -6.22
N ARG A 82 -7.19 18.27 -7.06
CA ARG A 82 -7.43 19.70 -6.81
C ARG A 82 -8.14 19.88 -5.48
N VAL A 83 -7.83 20.97 -4.79
CA VAL A 83 -8.53 21.36 -3.56
C VAL A 83 -10.03 21.51 -3.89
N PRO A 84 -10.92 20.71 -3.27
CA PRO A 84 -12.34 20.75 -3.54
C PRO A 84 -12.98 22.00 -2.92
N SER A 85 -14.14 22.39 -3.46
CA SER A 85 -15.04 23.33 -2.79
C SER A 85 -15.76 22.62 -1.63
N GLU A 86 -16.29 23.37 -0.65
CA GLU A 86 -17.06 22.80 0.49
C GLU A 86 -18.04 21.66 0.13
N PRO A 87 -18.91 21.79 -0.90
CA PRO A 87 -19.86 20.73 -1.25
C PRO A 87 -19.20 19.47 -1.84
N ASP A 88 -17.95 19.54 -2.26
CA ASP A 88 -17.23 18.45 -2.93
C ASP A 88 -16.11 17.88 -2.03
N VAL A 89 -15.98 18.34 -0.78
CA VAL A 89 -14.95 17.85 0.17
C VAL A 89 -15.03 16.34 0.32
N GLU A 90 -16.24 15.79 0.49
CA GLU A 90 -16.46 14.35 0.66
C GLU A 90 -16.19 13.52 -0.60
N LEU A 91 -15.96 14.15 -1.76
CA LEU A 91 -15.56 13.47 -2.99
C LEU A 91 -14.06 13.20 -3.03
N VAL A 92 -13.27 13.99 -2.29
CA VAL A 92 -11.80 13.92 -2.30
C VAL A 92 -11.27 13.34 -0.99
N PHE A 93 -11.88 13.74 0.13
CA PHE A 93 -11.43 13.41 1.48
C PHE A 93 -12.42 12.53 2.23
N ASP A 94 -11.88 11.71 3.13
CA ASP A 94 -12.65 10.93 4.08
C ASP A 94 -12.90 11.73 5.35
N THR A 95 -14.13 12.23 5.51
CA THR A 95 -14.56 13.10 6.62
C THR A 95 -14.97 12.32 7.88
N ARG A 96 -14.81 11.00 7.89
CA ARG A 96 -15.22 10.15 9.02
C ARG A 96 -14.25 10.16 10.20
N PHE A 97 -13.02 10.63 9.98
CA PHE A 97 -11.98 10.73 11.01
C PHE A 97 -12.07 12.09 11.72
N SER A 98 -12.04 12.08 13.06
CA SER A 98 -12.28 13.29 13.86
C SER A 98 -11.06 14.19 14.04
N ASP A 99 -9.86 13.66 13.82
CA ASP A 99 -8.56 14.28 14.10
C ASP A 99 -7.72 14.54 12.84
N VAL A 100 -8.00 13.82 11.77
CA VAL A 100 -7.30 13.94 10.48
C VAL A 100 -8.29 13.87 9.32
N GLN A 101 -7.88 14.35 8.15
CA GLN A 101 -8.70 14.32 6.94
C GLN A 101 -7.89 13.71 5.79
N PRO A 102 -7.77 12.38 5.73
CA PRO A 102 -7.03 11.72 4.65
C PRO A 102 -7.80 11.82 3.34
N TYR A 103 -7.09 11.71 2.21
CA TYR A 103 -7.72 11.37 0.94
C TYR A 103 -8.47 10.04 1.06
N HIS A 104 -9.50 9.83 0.24
CA HIS A 104 -10.13 8.51 0.17
C HIS A 104 -9.09 7.45 -0.19
N PHE A 105 -9.06 6.37 0.58
CA PHE A 105 -8.12 5.28 0.38
C PHE A 105 -8.81 3.92 0.59
N LYS A 106 -8.23 2.88 -0.02
CA LYS A 106 -8.53 1.48 0.31
C LYS A 106 -7.24 0.68 0.42
N ALA A 107 -7.19 -0.18 1.42
CA ALA A 107 -6.09 -1.13 1.63
C ALA A 107 -6.59 -2.56 1.40
N ARG A 108 -5.81 -3.38 0.70
CA ARG A 108 -6.09 -4.81 0.53
C ARG A 108 -4.80 -5.63 0.54
N THR A 109 -4.88 -6.83 1.09
CA THR A 109 -3.81 -7.82 1.05
C THR A 109 -4.12 -8.90 0.02
N ALA A 110 -3.08 -9.47 -0.58
CA ALA A 110 -3.19 -10.65 -1.43
C ALA A 110 -1.90 -11.48 -1.35
N PRO A 111 -1.97 -12.82 -1.53
CA PRO A 111 -0.77 -13.62 -1.74
C PRO A 111 0.02 -13.07 -2.93
N TYR A 112 1.34 -13.00 -2.80
CA TYR A 112 2.18 -12.59 -3.92
C TYR A 112 2.33 -13.75 -4.90
N SER A 113 1.77 -13.60 -6.10
CA SER A 113 2.08 -14.45 -7.24
C SER A 113 3.03 -13.73 -8.18
N PHE A 114 4.07 -14.43 -8.64
CA PHE A 114 4.88 -13.92 -9.74
C PHE A 114 3.98 -13.76 -10.97
N PRO A 115 4.02 -12.62 -11.69
CA PRO A 115 3.34 -12.53 -12.96
C PRO A 115 3.89 -13.65 -13.86
N LYS A 116 2.99 -14.49 -14.39
CA LYS A 116 3.37 -15.42 -15.45
C LYS A 116 3.93 -14.56 -16.58
N ALA A 117 5.17 -14.83 -17.01
CA ALA A 117 5.70 -14.19 -18.19
C ALA A 117 4.72 -14.44 -19.33
N GLU A 118 4.04 -13.39 -19.80
CA GLU A 118 3.32 -13.45 -21.06
C GLU A 118 4.41 -13.52 -22.13
N VAL A 119 4.55 -14.72 -22.70
CA VAL A 119 5.32 -14.91 -23.94
C VAL A 119 4.50 -14.20 -25.02
N PHE A 120 5.01 -13.04 -25.46
CA PHE A 120 4.54 -12.39 -26.68
C PHE A 120 4.82 -13.26 -27.91
#